data_AF-H3H0H3-F1
#
_entry.id   AF-H3H0H3-F1
#
_cell.length_a   1.000
_cell.length_b   1.000
_cell.length_c   1.000
_cell.angle_alpha   90.00
_cell.angle_beta   90.00
_cell.angle_gamma   90.00
#
_symmetry.space_group_name_H-M   'P 1'
#
loop_
_entity.id
_entity.type
_entity.pdbx_description
1 polymer ?
#
loop_
_entity_poly.entity_id
_entity_poly.type
_entity_poly.pdbx_seq_one_letter_code
_entity_poly.pdbx_strand_id
1 'polypeptide(L)'
;MALLPLLLVLLASAAPPPAEAKCVMTQSCVNPDNIPDYDECIPEAHKQPAEPQPMTGDGWPSTIGGGSCTNATDCYGKGQCINGACVCRQDGMAAGPHCNQFAIQCPAYKDDACCSWQQNQAMAENFKLVASVFAKNSAGGCDACAANLMNLWCGLVCSPEQDQFMQMAHPWPSTNYRPDPMTGKEKVKVLELDVALDKDFTCAVFDSCKNTAMASMAAAMKSSLGFLNYQMQVGAVGHGEYISLKFNASKDASFEHDVLKCSNYSEVVEMLDG
;
A
#
# COMPACT_ATOMS: atom_id res chain seq x y z
N MET A 1 -11.28 34.09 -61.87
CA MET A 1 -12.24 33.48 -60.92
C MET A 1 -12.05 31.98 -60.93
N ALA A 2 -11.30 31.44 -59.97
CA ALA A 2 -11.24 30.01 -59.69
C ALA A 2 -10.95 29.89 -58.19
N LEU A 3 -11.98 29.60 -57.41
CA LEU A 3 -11.92 29.31 -55.97
C LEU A 3 -11.71 27.80 -55.83
N LEU A 4 -10.55 27.38 -55.33
CA LEU A 4 -10.34 26.03 -54.80
C LEU A 4 -10.88 25.98 -53.37
N PRO A 5 -11.65 24.95 -52.97
CA PRO A 5 -11.99 24.76 -51.57
C PRO A 5 -10.83 24.03 -50.87
N LEU A 6 -10.34 24.64 -49.79
CA LEU A 6 -9.40 24.05 -48.85
C LEU A 6 -10.15 22.98 -48.05
N LEU A 7 -9.94 21.69 -48.33
CA LEU A 7 -10.41 20.61 -47.47
C LEU A 7 -9.49 20.54 -46.23
N LEU A 8 -9.98 21.03 -45.09
CA LEU A 8 -9.39 20.76 -43.79
C LEU A 8 -9.68 19.29 -43.42
N VAL A 9 -8.67 18.43 -43.51
CA VAL A 9 -8.73 17.09 -42.89
C VAL A 9 -8.48 17.27 -41.41
N LEU A 10 -9.56 17.23 -40.61
CA LEU A 10 -9.49 17.11 -39.16
C LEU A 10 -9.00 15.70 -38.82
N LEU A 11 -7.70 15.56 -38.54
CA LEU A 11 -7.14 14.41 -37.86
C LEU A 11 -7.67 14.43 -36.42
N ALA A 12 -8.76 13.72 -36.16
CA ALA A 12 -9.17 13.39 -34.81
C ALA A 12 -8.10 12.48 -34.22
N SER A 13 -7.27 13.01 -33.33
CA SER A 13 -6.44 12.21 -32.44
C SER A 13 -7.36 11.42 -31.52
N ALA A 14 -7.64 10.16 -31.88
CA ALA A 14 -8.29 9.23 -30.97
C ALA A 14 -7.38 9.09 -29.74
N ALA A 15 -7.86 9.51 -28.58
CA ALA A 15 -7.23 9.16 -27.32
C ALA A 15 -7.14 7.62 -27.26
N PRO A 16 -6.01 7.05 -26.80
CA PRO A 16 -5.96 5.63 -26.53
C PRO A 16 -7.11 5.26 -25.58
N PRO A 17 -7.72 4.08 -25.75
CA PRO A 17 -8.71 3.61 -24.77
C PRO A 17 -8.07 3.66 -23.38
N PRO A 18 -8.83 4.00 -22.32
CA PRO A 18 -8.31 3.93 -20.97
C PRO A 18 -7.72 2.53 -20.77
N ALA A 19 -6.46 2.48 -20.31
CA ALA A 19 -5.81 1.22 -20.02
C ALA A 19 -6.71 0.43 -19.07
N GLU A 20 -6.99 -0.81 -19.43
CA GLU A 20 -7.93 -1.64 -18.69
C GLU A 20 -7.28 -1.98 -17.35
N ALA A 21 -7.82 -1.46 -16.25
CA ALA A 21 -7.29 -1.68 -14.91
C ALA A 21 -7.25 -3.18 -14.55
N LYS A 22 -6.07 -3.75 -14.25
CA LYS A 22 -5.96 -5.13 -13.77
C LYS A 22 -5.03 -5.32 -12.58
N CYS A 23 -5.38 -6.33 -11.80
CA CYS A 23 -4.66 -6.83 -10.64
C CYS A 23 -3.70 -7.95 -11.00
N VAL A 24 -2.47 -7.89 -10.48
CA VAL A 24 -1.43 -8.89 -10.79
C VAL A 24 -1.16 -9.86 -9.65
N MET A 25 -1.53 -9.50 -8.42
CA MET A 25 -1.34 -10.33 -7.24
C MET A 25 -2.49 -10.19 -6.25
N THR A 26 -2.61 -11.19 -5.37
CA THR A 26 -3.59 -11.20 -4.30
C THR A 26 -3.06 -11.98 -3.10
N GLN A 27 -3.76 -11.93 -1.96
CA GLN A 27 -3.52 -12.83 -0.84
C GLN A 27 -4.86 -13.18 -0.19
N SER A 28 -5.14 -14.48 -0.03
CA SER A 28 -6.42 -14.97 0.50
C SER A 28 -6.34 -15.51 1.94
N CYS A 29 -5.18 -15.36 2.57
CA CYS A 29 -4.90 -15.82 3.93
C CYS A 29 -4.53 -14.63 4.82
N VAL A 30 -4.64 -14.79 6.13
CA VAL A 30 -4.21 -13.78 7.11
C VAL A 30 -3.03 -14.33 7.88
N ASN A 31 -2.03 -13.49 8.09
CA ASN A 31 -0.95 -13.76 9.01
C ASN A 31 -1.18 -12.95 10.30
N PRO A 32 -1.73 -13.56 11.37
CA PRO A 32 -2.13 -12.84 12.56
C PRO A 32 -0.92 -12.26 13.31
N ASP A 33 -1.12 -11.07 13.89
CA ASP A 33 -0.12 -10.35 14.68
C ASP A 33 1.16 -9.99 13.90
N ASN A 34 1.08 -10.00 12.56
CA ASN A 34 2.19 -9.73 11.66
C ASN A 34 3.46 -10.57 11.93
N ILE A 35 3.27 -11.80 12.42
CA ILE A 35 4.37 -12.73 12.73
C ILE A 35 4.85 -13.38 11.44
N PRO A 36 6.10 -13.21 10.98
CA PRO A 36 6.53 -13.73 9.68
C PRO A 36 6.10 -15.19 9.41
N ASP A 37 5.25 -15.37 8.40
CA ASP A 37 4.80 -16.68 7.91
C ASP A 37 5.55 -16.95 6.61
N TYR A 38 6.39 -17.98 6.67
CA TYR A 38 7.37 -18.24 5.65
C TYR A 38 6.95 -19.32 4.65
N ASP A 39 5.79 -19.94 4.87
CA ASP A 39 5.42 -21.18 4.20
C ASP A 39 3.93 -21.24 3.83
N GLU A 40 3.01 -20.77 4.68
CA GLU A 40 1.56 -20.95 4.50
C GLU A 40 0.88 -19.70 3.94
N CYS A 41 1.04 -18.54 4.58
CA CYS A 41 0.38 -17.32 4.17
C CYS A 41 1.27 -16.34 3.39
N ILE A 42 1.31 -16.52 2.07
CA ILE A 42 2.16 -15.76 1.15
C ILE A 42 1.29 -15.21 0.01
N PRO A 43 1.53 -13.98 -0.47
CA PRO A 43 0.90 -13.46 -1.67
C PRO A 43 1.08 -14.36 -2.89
N GLU A 44 0.10 -14.34 -3.78
CA GLU A 44 0.05 -15.15 -4.97
C GLU A 44 -0.10 -14.29 -6.21
N ALA A 45 0.64 -14.61 -7.27
CA ALA A 45 0.41 -14.01 -8.57
C ALA A 45 -0.89 -14.54 -9.20
N HIS A 46 -1.66 -13.64 -9.78
CA HIS A 46 -2.73 -14.02 -10.69
C HIS A 46 -2.14 -14.64 -11.96
N LYS A 47 -2.64 -15.81 -12.35
CA LYS A 47 -2.21 -16.47 -13.61
C LYS A 47 -2.57 -15.64 -14.85
N GLN A 48 -3.67 -14.91 -14.76
CA GLN A 48 -4.12 -13.91 -15.71
C GLN A 48 -4.57 -12.71 -14.89
N PRO A 49 -4.22 -11.47 -15.28
CA PRO A 49 -4.61 -10.29 -14.50
C PRO A 49 -6.12 -10.26 -14.24
N ALA A 50 -6.50 -9.96 -12.99
CA ALA A 50 -7.88 -10.00 -12.53
C ALA A 50 -8.51 -8.60 -12.50
N GLU A 51 -9.84 -8.51 -12.54
CA GLU A 51 -10.51 -7.22 -12.36
C GLU A 51 -10.41 -6.73 -10.92
N PRO A 52 -10.17 -5.43 -10.69
CA PRO A 52 -10.29 -4.84 -9.36
C PRO A 52 -11.72 -5.00 -8.82
N GLN A 53 -11.84 -5.05 -7.50
CA GLN A 53 -13.11 -5.23 -6.79
C GLN A 53 -13.31 -4.13 -5.75
N PRO A 54 -14.55 -3.71 -5.47
CA PRO A 54 -14.82 -2.78 -4.39
C PRO A 54 -14.49 -3.40 -3.02
N MET A 55 -14.00 -2.58 -2.10
CA MET A 55 -13.72 -2.95 -0.71
C MET A 55 -15.01 -3.05 0.12
N THR A 56 -15.90 -3.94 -0.29
CA THR A 56 -17.23 -4.14 0.31
C THR A 56 -17.56 -5.63 0.46
N GLY A 57 -18.53 -5.94 1.31
CA GLY A 57 -18.93 -7.32 1.58
C GLY A 57 -18.17 -7.97 2.75
N ASP A 58 -18.13 -9.30 2.76
CA ASP A 58 -17.57 -10.06 3.87
C ASP A 58 -16.08 -9.77 4.08
N GLY A 59 -15.69 -9.54 5.34
CA GLY A 59 -14.32 -9.19 5.74
C GLY A 59 -14.02 -7.69 5.73
N TRP A 60 -14.73 -6.90 4.91
CA TRP A 60 -14.60 -5.45 4.89
C TRP A 60 -15.49 -4.75 5.95
N PRO A 61 -15.07 -3.61 6.51
CA PRO A 61 -15.89 -2.86 7.43
C PRO A 61 -17.00 -2.10 6.69
N SER A 62 -18.24 -2.24 7.17
CA SER A 62 -19.39 -1.45 6.67
C SER A 62 -19.60 -0.14 7.42
N THR A 63 -19.11 -0.06 8.66
CA THR A 63 -19.21 1.10 9.55
C THR A 63 -17.95 1.26 10.40
N ILE A 64 -17.78 2.41 11.04
CA ILE A 64 -16.79 2.62 12.10
C ILE A 64 -17.56 2.65 13.43
N GLY A 65 -17.81 1.49 14.03
CA GLY A 65 -18.60 1.33 15.25
C GLY A 65 -20.12 1.32 15.04
N GLY A 66 -20.86 1.55 16.13
CA GLY A 66 -22.33 1.66 16.15
C GLY A 66 -23.09 0.38 16.51
N GLY A 67 -22.40 -0.75 16.66
CA GLY A 67 -23.00 -2.01 17.13
C GLY A 67 -23.44 -1.93 18.59
N SER A 68 -24.51 -2.64 18.94
CA SER A 68 -25.05 -2.63 20.30
C SER A 68 -24.09 -3.26 21.31
N CYS A 69 -24.00 -2.70 22.50
CA CYS A 69 -23.13 -3.21 23.56
C CYS A 69 -23.74 -3.01 24.95
N THR A 70 -23.29 -3.83 25.89
CA THR A 70 -23.57 -3.71 27.33
C THR A 70 -22.33 -3.23 28.09
N ASN A 71 -21.15 -3.66 27.63
CA ASN A 71 -19.88 -3.33 28.24
C ASN A 71 -18.77 -3.27 27.16
N ALA A 72 -17.57 -2.81 27.53
CA ALA A 72 -16.47 -2.61 26.59
C ALA A 72 -15.95 -3.91 25.92
N THR A 73 -16.21 -5.08 26.50
CA THR A 73 -15.82 -6.38 25.92
C THR A 73 -16.60 -6.68 24.65
N ASP A 74 -17.85 -6.20 24.55
CA ASP A 74 -18.67 -6.33 23.34
C ASP A 74 -18.10 -5.50 22.17
N CYS A 75 -17.15 -4.61 22.46
CA CYS A 75 -16.38 -3.82 21.49
C CYS A 75 -14.94 -4.37 21.32
N TYR A 76 -14.75 -5.66 21.61
CA TYR A 76 -13.51 -6.43 21.40
C TYR A 76 -12.26 -5.84 22.05
N GLY A 77 -12.44 -5.03 23.10
CA GLY A 77 -11.33 -4.29 23.73
C GLY A 77 -10.62 -3.32 22.78
N LYS A 78 -11.22 -3.02 21.62
CA LYS A 78 -10.76 -2.07 20.59
C LYS A 78 -11.64 -0.81 20.53
N GLY A 79 -12.60 -0.70 21.47
CA GLY A 79 -13.50 0.44 21.59
C GLY A 79 -14.05 0.59 23.00
N GLN A 80 -14.96 1.53 23.15
CA GLN A 80 -15.73 1.77 24.38
C GLN A 80 -17.22 1.56 24.11
N CYS A 81 -17.95 1.09 25.13
CA CYS A 81 -19.40 1.03 25.07
C CYS A 81 -19.98 2.33 25.62
N ILE A 82 -20.52 3.18 24.75
CA ILE A 82 -21.07 4.50 25.10
C ILE A 82 -22.55 4.50 24.75
N ASN A 83 -23.41 4.74 25.74
CA ASN A 83 -24.87 4.76 25.57
C ASN A 83 -25.44 3.51 24.87
N GLY A 84 -24.85 2.34 25.11
CA GLY A 84 -25.28 1.07 24.51
C GLY A 84 -24.80 0.85 23.07
N ALA A 85 -23.89 1.68 22.55
CA ALA A 85 -23.27 1.52 21.24
C ALA A 85 -21.73 1.51 21.33
N CYS A 86 -21.09 0.67 20.51
CA CYS A 86 -19.65 0.62 20.40
C CYS A 86 -19.09 1.84 19.67
N VAL A 87 -18.12 2.51 20.28
CA VAL A 87 -17.32 3.56 19.67
C VAL A 87 -15.89 3.04 19.58
N CYS A 88 -15.41 2.80 18.36
CA CYS A 88 -14.07 2.27 18.13
C CYS A 88 -13.00 3.32 18.44
N ARG A 89 -11.80 2.85 18.79
CA ARG A 89 -10.65 3.74 18.94
C ARG A 89 -10.39 4.47 17.63
N GLN A 90 -10.08 5.75 17.72
CA GLN A 90 -9.62 6.54 16.58
C GLN A 90 -8.11 6.34 16.37
N ASP A 91 -7.69 5.08 16.26
CA ASP A 91 -6.30 4.69 15.99
C ASP A 91 -6.08 4.33 14.52
N GLY A 92 -7.09 4.50 13.67
CA GLY A 92 -7.05 4.16 12.25
C GLY A 92 -7.04 2.65 11.97
N MET A 93 -7.13 1.80 13.00
CA MET A 93 -7.09 0.35 12.83
C MET A 93 -8.44 -0.32 13.04
N ALA A 94 -9.18 0.05 14.08
CA ALA A 94 -10.41 -0.66 14.44
C ALA A 94 -11.64 -0.13 13.70
N ALA A 95 -12.43 -1.04 13.13
CA ALA A 95 -13.69 -0.72 12.46
C ALA A 95 -14.71 -1.87 12.61
N GLY A 96 -15.84 -1.71 11.94
CA GLY A 96 -17.00 -2.61 12.05
C GLY A 96 -17.90 -2.24 13.22
N PRO A 97 -19.13 -2.79 13.28
CA PRO A 97 -20.11 -2.45 14.30
C PRO A 97 -19.58 -2.67 15.73
N HIS A 98 -18.79 -3.72 15.94
CA HIS A 98 -18.25 -4.11 17.26
C HIS A 98 -16.74 -3.88 17.37
N CYS A 99 -16.12 -3.10 16.48
CA CYS A 99 -14.68 -2.83 16.49
C CYS A 99 -13.81 -4.08 16.30
N ASN A 100 -14.35 -5.14 15.70
CA ASN A 100 -13.70 -6.42 15.47
C ASN A 100 -13.10 -6.57 14.06
N GLN A 101 -13.36 -5.61 13.17
CA GLN A 101 -12.81 -5.55 11.83
C GLN A 101 -11.69 -4.51 11.75
N PHE A 102 -10.99 -4.49 10.63
CA PHE A 102 -9.96 -3.49 10.33
C PHE A 102 -10.54 -2.38 9.47
N ALA A 103 -10.19 -1.13 9.78
CA ALA A 103 -10.53 0.00 8.92
C ALA A 103 -9.89 -0.16 7.54
N ILE A 104 -10.52 0.42 6.51
CA ILE A 104 -9.93 0.49 5.16
C ILE A 104 -8.71 1.42 5.23
N GLN A 105 -7.52 0.88 4.96
CA GLN A 105 -6.26 1.60 5.07
C GLN A 105 -5.98 2.48 3.84
N CYS A 106 -6.50 2.07 2.69
CA CYS A 106 -6.25 2.73 1.40
C CYS A 106 -7.57 3.22 0.77
N PRO A 107 -8.25 4.21 1.40
CA PRO A 107 -9.58 4.64 0.98
C PRO A 107 -9.63 5.22 -0.44
N ALA A 108 -8.50 5.69 -0.98
CA ALA A 108 -8.38 6.17 -2.36
C ALA A 108 -8.75 5.10 -3.41
N TYR A 109 -8.65 3.81 -3.07
CA TYR A 109 -8.96 2.68 -3.97
C TYR A 109 -10.25 1.95 -3.58
N LYS A 110 -11.08 2.52 -2.69
CA LYS A 110 -12.22 1.79 -2.09
C LYS A 110 -13.19 1.19 -3.11
N ASP A 111 -13.43 1.90 -4.21
CA ASP A 111 -14.45 1.51 -5.20
C ASP A 111 -13.93 0.46 -6.19
N ASP A 112 -12.61 0.47 -6.47
CA ASP A 112 -11.94 -0.45 -7.39
C ASP A 112 -10.53 -0.76 -6.85
N ALA A 113 -10.37 -1.88 -6.15
CA ALA A 113 -9.11 -2.29 -5.52
C ALA A 113 -8.61 -3.66 -5.97
N CYS A 114 -7.30 -3.80 -6.05
CA CYS A 114 -6.66 -5.11 -6.26
C CYS A 114 -6.37 -5.88 -4.98
N CYS A 115 -6.48 -5.23 -3.82
CA CYS A 115 -6.21 -5.87 -2.55
C CYS A 115 -7.45 -6.54 -1.96
N SER A 116 -7.24 -7.69 -1.32
CA SER A 116 -8.25 -8.36 -0.53
C SER A 116 -8.40 -7.73 0.86
N TRP A 117 -9.45 -8.11 1.60
CA TRP A 117 -9.61 -7.67 2.99
C TRP A 117 -8.47 -8.20 3.87
N GLN A 118 -7.90 -9.36 3.54
CA GLN A 118 -6.75 -9.94 4.22
C GLN A 118 -5.49 -9.08 4.01
N GLN A 119 -5.25 -8.61 2.78
CA GLN A 119 -4.15 -7.68 2.50
C GLN A 119 -4.36 -6.35 3.22
N ASN A 120 -5.59 -5.84 3.28
CA ASN A 120 -5.90 -4.64 4.06
C ASN A 120 -5.62 -4.82 5.56
N GLN A 121 -5.97 -5.97 6.14
CA GLN A 121 -5.60 -6.28 7.52
C GLN A 121 -4.07 -6.29 7.72
N ALA A 122 -3.34 -6.99 6.85
CA ALA A 122 -1.87 -7.04 6.93
C ALA A 122 -1.25 -5.65 6.79
N MET A 123 -1.77 -4.80 5.90
CA MET A 123 -1.33 -3.41 5.79
C MET A 123 -1.65 -2.60 7.05
N ALA A 124 -2.82 -2.76 7.67
CA ALA A 124 -3.18 -2.04 8.89
C ALA A 124 -2.18 -2.33 10.03
N GLU A 125 -1.81 -3.59 10.18
CA GLU A 125 -0.83 -4.04 11.17
C GLU A 125 0.58 -3.51 10.84
N ASN A 126 0.99 -3.55 9.57
CA ASN A 126 2.28 -3.01 9.10
C ASN A 126 2.36 -1.49 9.20
N PHE A 127 1.28 -0.77 8.94
CA PHE A 127 1.24 0.69 8.99
C PHE A 127 1.44 1.22 10.40
N LYS A 128 1.03 0.47 11.43
CA LYS A 128 1.39 0.77 12.81
C LYS A 128 2.91 0.75 13.02
N LEU A 129 3.61 -0.23 12.45
CA LEU A 129 5.07 -0.30 12.51
C LEU A 129 5.71 0.86 11.74
N VAL A 130 5.25 1.12 10.52
CA VAL A 130 5.71 2.26 9.71
C VAL A 130 5.54 3.58 10.48
N ALA A 131 4.38 3.81 11.07
CA ALA A 131 4.12 4.99 11.88
C ALA A 131 5.08 5.07 13.07
N SER A 132 5.25 3.98 13.82
CA SER A 132 6.14 3.99 15.00
C SER A 132 7.60 4.36 14.66
N VAL A 133 8.07 3.97 13.48
CA VAL A 133 9.47 4.13 13.06
C VAL A 133 9.71 5.46 12.34
N PHE A 134 8.83 5.79 11.40
CA PHE A 134 9.03 6.88 10.46
C PHE A 134 8.23 8.13 10.79
N ALA A 135 7.10 8.01 11.50
CA ALA A 135 6.31 9.16 11.92
C ALA A 135 7.00 9.89 13.08
N LYS A 136 6.46 11.05 13.47
CA LYS A 136 7.02 11.89 14.53
C LYS A 136 7.11 11.10 15.83
N ASN A 137 8.34 10.89 16.28
CA ASN A 137 8.66 10.16 17.51
C ASN A 137 9.85 10.83 18.22
N SER A 138 10.22 10.31 19.39
CA SER A 138 11.33 10.85 20.20
C SER A 138 12.70 10.78 19.51
N ALA A 139 12.83 10.00 18.43
CA ALA A 139 14.07 9.84 17.68
C ALA A 139 14.18 10.77 16.46
N GLY A 140 13.16 11.59 16.15
CA GLY A 140 13.21 12.56 15.06
C GLY A 140 12.58 12.10 13.73
N GLY A 141 11.50 11.32 13.79
CA GLY A 141 10.70 10.99 12.60
C GLY A 141 9.82 12.15 12.07
N CYS A 142 9.11 11.89 10.98
CA CYS A 142 8.25 12.82 10.25
C CYS A 142 6.99 12.13 9.73
N ASP A 143 5.82 12.61 10.13
CA ASP A 143 4.53 12.02 9.75
C ASP A 143 4.32 11.97 8.22
N ALA A 144 4.84 12.96 7.49
CA ALA A 144 4.83 12.96 6.01
C ALA A 144 5.55 11.75 5.42
N CYS A 145 6.72 11.38 5.98
CA CYS A 145 7.46 10.20 5.55
C CYS A 145 6.63 8.92 5.75
N ALA A 146 6.02 8.78 6.93
CA ALA A 146 5.17 7.63 7.22
C ALA A 146 3.98 7.57 6.25
N ALA A 147 3.28 8.68 6.04
CA ALA A 147 2.17 8.76 5.10
C ALA A 147 2.59 8.44 3.65
N ASN A 148 3.74 8.94 3.19
CA ASN A 148 4.26 8.63 1.86
C ASN A 148 4.58 7.14 1.69
N LEU A 149 5.16 6.51 2.71
CA LEU A 149 5.41 5.06 2.71
C LEU A 149 4.10 4.28 2.71
N MET A 150 3.10 4.68 3.50
CA MET A 150 1.77 4.07 3.50
C MET A 150 1.11 4.20 2.13
N ASN A 151 1.17 5.38 1.50
CA ASN A 151 0.64 5.62 0.16
C ASN A 151 1.35 4.78 -0.91
N LEU A 152 2.68 4.63 -0.81
CA LEU A 152 3.45 3.73 -1.67
C LEU A 152 2.92 2.30 -1.55
N TRP A 153 2.80 1.77 -0.33
CA TRP A 153 2.28 0.43 -0.11
C TRP A 153 0.82 0.28 -0.55
N CYS A 154 -0.02 1.27 -0.29
CA CYS A 154 -1.39 1.31 -0.80
C CYS A 154 -1.44 1.22 -2.32
N GLY A 155 -0.59 1.96 -3.04
CA GLY A 155 -0.53 1.90 -4.48
C GLY A 155 -0.04 0.56 -5.01
N LEU A 156 1.03 0.00 -4.44
CA LEU A 156 1.55 -1.30 -4.86
C LEU A 156 0.55 -2.43 -4.61
N VAL A 157 -0.16 -2.39 -3.49
CA VAL A 157 -1.02 -3.49 -3.04
C VAL A 157 -2.46 -3.37 -3.53
N CYS A 158 -3.02 -2.15 -3.58
CA CYS A 158 -4.44 -1.94 -3.87
C CYS A 158 -4.73 -1.22 -5.19
N SER A 159 -3.76 -0.59 -5.86
CA SER A 159 -4.06 0.16 -7.10
C SER A 159 -4.77 -0.75 -8.12
N PRO A 160 -5.85 -0.29 -8.75
CA PRO A 160 -6.55 -1.05 -9.79
C PRO A 160 -5.68 -1.23 -11.05
N GLU A 161 -4.62 -0.45 -11.20
CA GLU A 161 -3.74 -0.42 -12.39
C GLU A 161 -2.40 -1.11 -12.14
N GLN A 162 -2.36 -2.12 -11.26
CA GLN A 162 -1.13 -2.84 -10.94
C GLN A 162 -0.38 -3.34 -12.18
N ASP A 163 -1.10 -3.86 -13.18
CA ASP A 163 -0.51 -4.42 -14.41
C ASP A 163 0.21 -3.39 -15.29
N GLN A 164 0.01 -2.10 -15.06
CA GLN A 164 0.70 -1.03 -15.80
C GLN A 164 2.12 -0.81 -15.30
N PHE A 165 2.43 -1.13 -14.03
CA PHE A 165 3.72 -0.87 -13.41
C PHE A 165 4.33 -2.07 -12.69
N MET A 166 3.60 -3.18 -12.54
CA MET A 166 4.02 -4.37 -11.83
C MET A 166 3.91 -5.61 -12.73
N GLN A 167 4.93 -6.46 -12.70
CA GLN A 167 4.95 -7.72 -13.43
C GLN A 167 5.58 -8.84 -12.60
N MET A 168 5.26 -10.09 -12.91
CA MET A 168 5.92 -11.25 -12.31
C MET A 168 7.40 -11.29 -12.70
N ALA A 169 8.30 -11.49 -11.72
CA ALA A 169 9.74 -11.63 -12.00
C ALA A 169 10.08 -12.98 -12.67
N HIS A 170 9.25 -14.00 -12.45
CA HIS A 170 9.39 -15.33 -13.06
C HIS A 170 8.06 -15.78 -13.70
N PRO A 171 8.05 -16.82 -14.55
CA PRO A 171 6.80 -17.42 -14.99
C PRO A 171 5.91 -17.81 -13.81
N TRP A 172 4.59 -17.74 -13.99
CA TRP A 172 3.60 -18.16 -12.98
C TRP A 172 3.99 -19.52 -12.37
N PRO A 173 3.98 -19.66 -11.02
CA PRO A 173 3.40 -18.76 -10.02
C PRO A 173 4.30 -17.60 -9.52
N SER A 174 5.46 -17.36 -10.16
CA SER A 174 6.46 -16.38 -9.73
C SER A 174 6.96 -16.53 -8.29
N THR A 175 6.82 -17.73 -7.73
CA THR A 175 7.26 -18.05 -6.38
C THR A 175 8.72 -18.50 -6.38
N ASN A 176 9.49 -18.02 -5.41
CA ASN A 176 10.87 -18.41 -5.20
C ASN A 176 11.21 -18.50 -3.70
N TYR A 177 12.48 -18.74 -3.36
CA TYR A 177 12.97 -18.78 -1.99
C TYR A 177 14.12 -17.80 -1.76
N ARG A 178 14.08 -17.07 -0.65
CA ARG A 178 15.09 -16.08 -0.24
C ARG A 178 15.45 -16.23 1.24
N PRO A 179 16.65 -15.81 1.67
CA PRO A 179 16.94 -15.64 3.08
C PRO A 179 16.16 -14.43 3.61
N ASP A 180 15.58 -14.54 4.79
CA ASP A 180 15.09 -13.40 5.55
C ASP A 180 16.22 -12.83 6.41
N PRO A 181 16.76 -11.64 6.07
CA PRO A 181 17.85 -11.04 6.83
C PRO A 181 17.40 -10.49 8.21
N MET A 182 16.10 -10.36 8.47
CA MET A 182 15.58 -9.89 9.75
C MET A 182 15.57 -10.99 10.81
N THR A 183 15.26 -12.22 10.41
CA THR A 183 15.21 -13.37 11.34
C THR A 183 16.35 -14.38 11.14
N GLY A 184 17.09 -14.31 10.04
CA GLY A 184 18.15 -15.25 9.68
C GLY A 184 17.63 -16.58 9.12
N LYS A 185 16.33 -16.70 8.78
CA LYS A 185 15.82 -17.91 8.12
C LYS A 185 16.31 -17.95 6.68
N GLU A 186 17.12 -18.95 6.34
CA GLU A 186 17.79 -19.06 5.03
C GLU A 186 16.86 -19.37 3.83
N LYS A 187 15.66 -19.90 4.10
CA LYS A 187 14.76 -20.39 3.06
C LYS A 187 13.31 -20.01 3.35
N VAL A 188 12.96 -18.76 3.01
CA VAL A 188 11.61 -18.19 3.07
C VAL A 188 11.01 -18.19 1.68
N LYS A 189 9.79 -18.71 1.55
CA LYS A 189 9.06 -18.69 0.28
C LYS A 189 8.50 -17.28 0.04
N VAL A 190 8.75 -16.73 -1.15
CA VAL A 190 8.34 -15.37 -1.52
C VAL A 190 7.72 -15.32 -2.91
N LEU A 191 6.77 -14.41 -3.11
CA LEU A 191 6.35 -13.96 -4.43
C LEU A 191 7.35 -12.91 -4.93
N GLU A 192 7.97 -13.17 -6.08
CA GLU A 192 8.89 -12.21 -6.70
C GLU A 192 8.20 -11.39 -7.80
N LEU A 193 8.33 -10.07 -7.71
CA LEU A 193 7.72 -9.10 -8.60
C LEU A 193 8.77 -8.11 -9.07
N ASP A 194 8.66 -7.65 -10.31
CA ASP A 194 9.35 -6.46 -10.80
C ASP A 194 8.36 -5.29 -10.79
N VAL A 195 8.74 -4.17 -10.16
CA VAL A 195 7.92 -2.97 -10.05
C VAL A 195 8.66 -1.78 -10.63
N ALA A 196 8.04 -1.10 -11.57
CA ALA A 196 8.48 0.16 -12.12
C ALA A 196 8.02 1.33 -11.24
N LEU A 197 8.96 2.16 -10.79
CA LEU A 197 8.67 3.38 -10.03
C LEU A 197 9.18 4.61 -10.77
N ASP A 198 8.40 5.67 -10.75
CA ASP A 198 8.86 6.96 -11.28
C ASP A 198 10.06 7.46 -10.44
N LYS A 199 11.02 8.07 -11.14
CA LYS A 199 12.27 8.51 -10.53
C LYS A 199 12.07 9.72 -9.62
N ASP A 200 11.26 10.69 -10.04
CA ASP A 200 11.04 11.91 -9.26
C ASP A 200 10.21 11.59 -8.02
N PHE A 201 9.20 10.75 -8.17
CA PHE A 201 8.45 10.15 -7.06
C PHE A 201 9.39 9.44 -6.06
N THR A 202 10.24 8.54 -6.55
CA THR A 202 11.22 7.80 -5.72
C THR A 202 12.12 8.74 -4.93
N CYS A 203 12.67 9.77 -5.58
CA CYS A 203 13.52 10.76 -4.95
C CYS A 203 12.75 11.55 -3.89
N ALA A 204 11.51 11.95 -4.18
CA ALA A 204 10.69 12.72 -3.26
C ALA A 204 10.31 11.91 -2.00
N VAL A 205 9.94 10.64 -2.14
CA VAL A 205 9.66 9.76 -0.99
C VAL A 205 10.89 9.66 -0.10
N PHE A 206 12.07 9.38 -0.68
CA PHE A 206 13.32 9.34 0.08
C PHE A 206 13.64 10.68 0.76
N ASP A 207 13.48 11.80 0.06
CA ASP A 207 13.75 13.12 0.61
C ASP A 207 12.86 13.45 1.81
N SER A 208 11.62 12.95 1.85
CA SER A 208 10.73 13.05 3.01
C SER A 208 11.23 12.23 4.21
N CYS A 209 11.98 11.15 3.97
CA CYS A 209 12.36 10.17 4.97
C CYS A 209 13.82 10.23 5.42
N LYS A 210 14.74 10.79 4.63
CA LYS A 210 16.20 10.70 4.83
C LYS A 210 16.71 11.26 6.15
N ASN A 211 15.94 12.15 6.79
CA ASN A 211 16.28 12.76 8.08
C ASN A 211 15.64 12.04 9.28
N THR A 212 14.83 11.00 9.06
CA THR A 212 14.33 10.15 10.14
C THR A 212 15.48 9.36 10.77
N ALA A 213 15.40 9.02 12.06
CA ALA A 213 16.44 8.25 12.75
C ALA A 213 16.77 6.94 12.02
N MET A 214 15.75 6.21 11.57
CA MET A 214 15.95 4.93 10.90
C MET A 214 16.71 5.09 9.59
N ALA A 215 16.28 6.00 8.72
CA ALA A 215 16.91 6.20 7.41
C ALA A 215 18.32 6.80 7.52
N SER A 216 18.56 7.66 8.51
CA SER A 216 19.86 8.32 8.69
C SER A 216 20.93 7.42 9.30
N MET A 217 20.55 6.46 10.16
CA MET A 217 21.49 5.54 10.82
C MET A 217 21.81 4.30 9.99
N ALA A 218 20.86 3.78 9.21
CA ALA A 218 21.06 2.58 8.42
C ALA A 218 21.88 2.85 7.15
N ALA A 219 23.07 2.25 7.03
CA ALA A 219 23.93 2.41 5.85
C ALA A 219 23.25 2.01 4.54
N ALA A 220 22.40 0.98 4.58
CA ALA A 220 21.63 0.50 3.44
C ALA A 220 20.58 1.52 2.94
N MET A 221 20.18 2.48 3.77
CA MET A 221 19.11 3.45 3.47
C MET A 221 19.63 4.82 3.05
N LYS A 222 20.94 4.99 2.80
CA LYS A 222 21.54 6.31 2.51
C LYS A 222 21.23 6.89 1.13
N SER A 223 20.52 6.16 0.27
CA SER A 223 20.09 6.62 -1.05
C SER A 223 18.63 6.24 -1.27
N SER A 224 17.95 6.90 -2.21
CA SER A 224 16.56 6.58 -2.55
C SER A 224 16.39 5.13 -2.99
N LEU A 225 17.29 4.64 -3.85
CA LEU A 225 17.37 3.24 -4.26
C LEU A 225 17.56 2.30 -3.07
N GLY A 226 18.54 2.58 -2.20
CA GLY A 226 18.84 1.71 -1.06
C GLY A 226 17.70 1.69 -0.03
N PHE A 227 17.10 2.85 0.22
CA PHE A 227 15.95 2.99 1.11
C PHE A 227 14.74 2.19 0.62
N LEU A 228 14.34 2.35 -0.65
CA LEU A 228 13.18 1.62 -1.18
C LEU A 228 13.48 0.13 -1.38
N ASN A 229 14.69 -0.25 -1.82
CA ASN A 229 15.08 -1.66 -1.87
C ASN A 229 15.03 -2.30 -0.49
N TYR A 230 15.40 -1.59 0.58
CA TYR A 230 15.24 -2.12 1.93
C TYR A 230 13.76 -2.39 2.25
N GLN A 231 12.86 -1.45 1.97
CA GLN A 231 11.42 -1.68 2.19
C GLN A 231 10.93 -2.91 1.42
N MET A 232 11.31 -3.02 0.15
CA MET A 232 10.77 -3.98 -0.82
C MET A 232 11.42 -5.37 -0.80
N GLN A 233 12.65 -5.49 -0.32
CA GLN A 233 13.44 -6.73 -0.37
C GLN A 233 13.87 -7.25 0.99
N VAL A 234 13.82 -6.40 2.02
CA VAL A 234 14.19 -6.78 3.38
C VAL A 234 12.97 -6.72 4.29
N GLY A 235 12.25 -5.59 4.27
CA GLY A 235 11.02 -5.42 5.05
C GLY A 235 9.91 -6.36 4.59
N ALA A 236 9.77 -6.59 3.29
CA ALA A 236 8.68 -7.36 2.71
C ALA A 236 8.87 -8.89 2.76
N VAL A 237 10.11 -9.39 2.88
CA VAL A 237 10.39 -10.84 2.81
C VAL A 237 9.76 -11.60 3.97
N GLY A 238 9.70 -11.01 5.16
CA GLY A 238 8.98 -11.58 6.31
C GLY A 238 7.48 -11.76 6.06
N HIS A 239 6.92 -11.07 5.06
CA HIS A 239 5.52 -11.13 4.66
C HIS A 239 5.32 -11.87 3.33
N GLY A 240 6.34 -12.59 2.87
CA GLY A 240 6.24 -13.43 1.67
C GLY A 240 6.39 -12.67 0.36
N GLU A 241 6.91 -11.44 0.36
CA GLU A 241 7.10 -10.65 -0.85
C GLU A 241 8.58 -10.31 -1.07
N TYR A 242 8.99 -10.29 -2.33
CA TYR A 242 10.29 -9.76 -2.73
C TYR A 242 10.14 -8.94 -4.00
N ILE A 243 10.19 -7.62 -3.85
CA ILE A 243 9.92 -6.68 -4.94
C ILE A 243 11.24 -6.10 -5.47
N SER A 244 11.49 -6.32 -6.75
CA SER A 244 12.62 -5.79 -7.51
C SER A 244 12.23 -4.48 -8.21
N LEU A 245 12.82 -3.38 -7.77
CA LEU A 245 12.47 -2.06 -8.28
C LEU A 245 13.22 -1.71 -9.57
N LYS A 246 12.49 -1.20 -10.57
CA LYS A 246 13.00 -0.69 -11.86
C LYS A 246 12.77 0.82 -11.94
N PHE A 247 13.81 1.61 -11.71
CA PHE A 247 13.74 3.08 -11.65
C PHE A 247 13.93 3.79 -13.00
N ASN A 248 13.98 3.03 -14.10
CA ASN A 248 14.23 3.56 -15.44
C ASN A 248 13.11 3.18 -16.43
N ALA A 249 11.92 2.89 -15.92
CA ALA A 249 10.74 2.69 -16.74
C ALA A 249 10.26 4.03 -17.31
N SER A 250 9.59 4.01 -18.45
CA SER A 250 8.88 5.18 -18.97
C SER A 250 7.81 5.62 -17.98
N LYS A 251 7.58 6.93 -17.87
CA LYS A 251 6.58 7.49 -16.95
C LYS A 251 5.21 6.81 -17.07
N ASP A 252 4.80 6.51 -18.31
CA ASP A 252 3.52 5.88 -18.64
C ASP A 252 3.38 4.42 -18.16
N ALA A 253 4.43 3.83 -17.57
CA ALA A 253 4.45 2.45 -17.08
C ALA A 253 5.09 2.35 -15.69
N SER A 254 5.01 3.43 -14.92
CA SER A 254 5.65 3.53 -13.61
C SER A 254 4.68 4.06 -12.56
N PHE A 255 4.71 3.50 -11.36
CA PHE A 255 3.91 3.99 -10.26
C PHE A 255 4.42 5.35 -9.77
N GLU A 256 3.51 6.29 -9.61
CA GLU A 256 3.74 7.60 -9.01
C GLU A 256 2.52 8.01 -8.15
N HIS A 257 2.76 8.88 -7.17
CA HIS A 257 1.74 9.54 -6.39
C HIS A 257 2.26 10.89 -5.89
N ASP A 258 1.37 11.80 -5.51
CA ASP A 258 1.76 13.02 -4.81
C ASP A 258 2.47 12.71 -3.49
N VAL A 259 3.60 13.37 -3.26
CA VAL A 259 4.47 13.16 -2.10
C VAL A 259 4.41 14.35 -1.15
N LEU A 260 4.03 14.07 0.10
CA LEU A 260 4.01 15.06 1.17
C LEU A 260 5.42 15.40 1.64
N LYS A 261 5.67 16.68 1.91
CA LYS A 261 6.93 17.14 2.51
C LYS A 261 6.74 17.33 4.01
N CYS A 262 7.78 17.04 4.79
CA CYS A 262 7.75 17.26 6.24
C CYS A 262 7.42 18.71 6.64
N SER A 263 7.74 19.69 5.78
CA SER A 263 7.40 21.10 5.98
C SER A 263 5.92 21.42 5.80
N ASN A 264 5.18 20.65 5.01
CA ASN A 264 3.81 20.95 4.59
C ASN A 264 2.78 20.00 5.21
N TYR A 265 3.23 18.98 5.95
CA TYR A 265 2.34 17.96 6.51
C TYR A 265 1.42 18.49 7.62
N SER A 266 1.88 19.49 8.38
CA SER A 266 1.08 20.13 9.43
C SER A 266 -0.22 20.75 8.91
N GLU A 267 -0.30 21.06 7.61
CA GLU A 267 -1.48 21.64 6.95
C GLU A 267 -2.53 20.58 6.53
N VAL A 268 -2.14 19.30 6.47
CA VAL A 268 -3.04 18.19 6.07
C VAL A 268 -3.89 17.70 7.25
N VAL A 269 -3.44 17.92 8.49
CA VAL A 269 -4.15 17.50 9.71
C VAL A 269 -5.43 18.32 9.94
N GLU A 270 -5.45 19.61 9.55
CA GLU A 270 -6.62 20.48 9.73
C GLU A 270 -7.79 20.16 8.77
N MET A 271 -7.59 19.35 7.73
CA MET A 271 -8.64 18.98 6.76
C MET A 271 -9.34 17.65 7.07
N LEU A 272 -8.83 16.86 8.02
CA LEU A 272 -9.42 15.56 8.41
C LEU A 272 -10.28 15.67 9.68
N ASP A 273 -10.20 16.79 10.40
CA ASP A 273 -11.03 17.12 11.58
C ASP A 273 -12.22 18.05 11.24
N GLY A 274 -12.51 18.26 9.94
CA GLY A 274 -13.57 19.12 9.42
C GLY A 274 -14.81 18.36 8.93
#